data_AF-A0AAU5CXW5-F1
#
_entry.id   AF-A0AAU5CXW5-F1
#
_cell.length_a   1.000
_cell.length_b   1.000
_cell.length_c   1.000
_cell.angle_alpha   90.00
_cell.angle_beta   90.00
_cell.angle_gamma   90.00
#
_symmetry.space_group_name_H-M   'P 1'
#
loop_
_entity.id
_entity.type
_entity.pdbx_description
1 polymer ?
#
loop_
_entity_poly.entity_id
_entity_poly.type
_entity_poly.pdbx_seq_one_letter_code
_entity_poly.pdbx_strand_id
1 'polypeptide(L)'
;MQQPGKPGEITLYSGADYHGASCAVPANSATYSLEATGLDQIKSIRITQPTWTEADPAADRYTLDVTLYLKHPGSPYDTDIPDVPLRVFAESTPDTGDWAAARYLRAMRNRGGGASGQTQTHGLDETVREIHDTLPPLS
;
A
#
# COMPACT_ATOMS: atom_id res chain seq x y z
N MET A 1 33.16 3.39 4.29
CA MET A 1 32.14 4.24 3.64
C MET A 1 30.82 3.50 3.80
N GLN A 2 29.87 4.04 4.56
CA GLN A 2 28.56 3.40 4.74
C GLN A 2 27.68 3.79 3.56
N GLN A 3 27.16 2.81 2.83
CA GLN A 3 26.16 3.08 1.79
C GLN A 3 24.87 3.55 2.47
N PRO A 4 24.19 4.60 1.97
CA PRO A 4 22.89 4.99 2.49
C PRO A 4 21.92 3.81 2.35
N GLY A 5 21.09 3.61 3.38
CA GLY A 5 20.04 2.60 3.34
C GLY A 5 19.08 2.84 2.16
N LYS A 6 18.68 1.76 1.48
CA LYS A 6 17.71 1.84 0.37
C LYS A 6 16.30 2.07 0.92
N PRO A 7 15.55 3.09 0.44
CA PRO A 7 14.15 3.23 0.78
C PRO A 7 13.36 2.02 0.29
N GLY A 8 12.34 1.65 1.05
CA GLY A 8 11.46 0.55 0.69
C GLY A 8 10.55 0.98 -0.46
N GLU A 9 10.11 0.00 -1.24
CA GLU A 9 9.38 0.22 -2.48
C GLU A 9 8.21 -0.77 -2.57
N ILE A 10 7.06 -0.27 -3.01
CA ILE A 10 5.91 -1.09 -3.36
C ILE A 10 5.70 -0.95 -4.86
N THR A 11 5.64 -2.07 -5.56
CA THR A 11 5.35 -2.15 -7.00
C THR A 11 4.15 -3.04 -7.24
N LEU A 12 3.18 -2.51 -7.96
CA LEU A 12 1.99 -3.23 -8.40
C LEU A 12 2.19 -3.70 -9.83
N TYR A 13 1.63 -4.86 -10.17
CA TYR A 13 1.72 -5.45 -11.50
C TYR A 13 0.35 -5.91 -12.00
N SER A 14 0.10 -5.68 -13.28
CA SER A 14 -1.11 -6.12 -13.99
C SER A 14 -1.14 -7.62 -14.32
N GLY A 15 0.01 -8.30 -14.27
CA GLY A 15 0.17 -9.74 -14.43
C GLY A 15 0.53 -10.44 -13.11
N ALA A 16 0.28 -11.75 -13.05
CA ALA A 16 0.79 -12.60 -11.99
C ALA A 16 2.33 -12.73 -12.10
N ASP A 17 2.95 -13.21 -11.03
CA ASP A 17 4.39 -13.46 -10.93
C ASP A 17 5.26 -12.24 -11.26
N TYR A 18 4.76 -11.03 -10.96
CA TYR A 18 5.44 -9.74 -11.20
C TYR A 18 5.66 -9.41 -12.68
N HIS A 19 4.76 -9.85 -13.56
CA HIS A 19 4.80 -9.57 -15.00
C HIS A 19 3.77 -8.49 -15.43
N GLY A 20 3.93 -8.00 -16.66
CA GLY A 20 3.02 -7.03 -17.29
C GLY A 20 3.37 -5.57 -16.99
N ALA A 21 2.41 -4.68 -17.25
CA ALA A 21 2.52 -3.27 -16.85
C ALA A 21 2.64 -3.17 -15.33
N SER A 22 3.50 -2.27 -14.86
CA SER A 22 3.80 -2.11 -13.45
C SER A 22 3.78 -0.66 -13.03
N CYS A 23 3.45 -0.41 -11.77
CA CYS A 23 3.42 0.92 -11.19
C CYS A 23 4.02 0.92 -9.78
N ALA A 24 4.98 1.79 -9.53
CA ALA A 24 5.55 1.98 -8.20
C ALA A 24 4.71 3.00 -7.41
N VAL A 25 4.35 2.66 -6.18
CA VAL A 25 3.44 3.44 -5.35
C VAL A 25 4.18 3.96 -4.11
N PRO A 26 4.04 5.25 -3.76
CA PRO A 26 4.64 5.80 -2.56
C PRO A 26 3.94 5.28 -1.30
N ALA A 27 4.73 4.83 -0.32
CA ALA A 27 4.23 4.38 0.98
C ALA A 27 3.99 5.56 1.94
N ASN A 28 3.15 6.52 1.54
CA ASN A 28 2.85 7.75 2.28
C ASN A 28 1.51 7.71 3.03
N SER A 29 0.88 6.53 3.11
CA SER A 29 -0.44 6.32 3.72
C SER A 29 -1.61 7.00 3.02
N ALA A 30 -1.40 7.64 1.87
CA ALA A 30 -2.48 8.17 1.05
C ALA A 30 -3.20 7.03 0.30
N THR A 31 -4.46 7.26 -0.03
CA THR A 31 -5.25 6.32 -0.82
C THR A 31 -5.28 6.78 -2.28
N TYR A 32 -5.05 5.84 -3.17
CA TYR A 32 -5.00 6.06 -4.62
C TYR A 32 -6.09 5.26 -5.30
N SER A 33 -6.72 5.83 -6.32
CA SER A 33 -7.56 5.05 -7.23
C SER A 33 -6.67 4.14 -8.08
N LEU A 34 -7.24 3.03 -8.55
CA LEU A 34 -6.52 2.15 -9.45
C LEU A 34 -6.18 2.87 -10.76
N GLU A 35 -7.05 3.78 -11.21
CA GLU A 35 -6.81 4.65 -12.37
C GLU A 35 -5.52 5.48 -12.22
N ALA A 36 -5.22 5.96 -11.00
CA ALA A 36 -3.98 6.69 -10.71
C ALA A 36 -2.72 5.87 -11.00
N THR A 37 -2.82 4.54 -10.94
CA THR A 37 -1.70 3.62 -11.22
C THR A 37 -1.53 3.34 -12.71
N GLY A 38 -2.54 3.65 -13.54
CA GLY A 38 -2.59 3.27 -14.95
C GLY A 38 -2.75 1.77 -15.20
N LEU A 39 -3.12 0.99 -14.18
CA LEU A 39 -3.35 -0.45 -14.27
C LEU A 39 -4.85 -0.73 -14.33
N ASP A 40 -5.29 -1.67 -15.16
CA ASP A 40 -6.70 -2.12 -15.17
C ASP A 40 -7.03 -3.05 -13.99
N GLN A 41 -6.01 -3.72 -13.44
CA GLN A 41 -6.12 -4.67 -12.34
C GLN A 41 -4.75 -4.87 -11.67
N ILE A 42 -4.77 -5.35 -10.42
CA ILE A 42 -3.56 -5.72 -9.67
C ILE A 42 -3.55 -7.22 -9.52
N LYS A 43 -2.65 -7.92 -10.24
CA LYS A 43 -2.49 -9.38 -10.20
C LYS A 43 -1.31 -9.85 -9.37
N SER A 44 -0.32 -9.00 -9.13
CA SER A 44 0.76 -9.29 -8.19
C SER A 44 1.33 -8.00 -7.57
N ILE A 45 1.92 -8.14 -6.39
CA ILE A 45 2.41 -7.02 -5.58
C ILE A 45 3.81 -7.37 -5.11
N ARG A 46 4.79 -6.54 -5.43
CA ARG A 46 6.15 -6.67 -4.91
C ARG A 46 6.38 -5.62 -3.82
N ILE A 47 6.75 -6.08 -2.64
CA ILE A 47 7.08 -5.24 -1.49
C ILE A 47 8.55 -5.45 -1.17
N THR A 48 9.36 -4.45 -1.50
CA THR A 48 10.76 -4.37 -1.11
C THR A 48 10.84 -3.62 0.20
N GLN A 49 11.07 -4.33 1.30
CA GLN A 49 11.25 -3.68 2.60
C GLN A 49 12.49 -2.77 2.55
N PRO A 50 12.46 -1.62 3.22
CA PRO A 50 13.61 -0.74 3.28
C PRO A 50 14.79 -1.45 3.99
N THR A 51 16.00 -1.26 3.48
CA THR A 51 17.22 -1.73 4.15
C THR A 51 17.90 -0.52 4.78
N TRP A 52 18.12 -0.51 6.10
CA TRP A 52 18.67 0.65 6.81
C TRP A 52 20.06 0.39 7.40
N THR A 53 20.86 1.45 7.51
CA THR A 53 22.15 1.47 8.22
C THR A 53 21.97 1.79 9.70
N GLU A 54 22.90 1.35 10.55
CA GLU A 54 22.92 1.43 12.03
C GLU A 54 22.64 2.81 12.67
N ALA A 55 22.56 3.89 11.89
CA ALA A 55 22.41 5.25 12.38
C ALA A 55 21.03 5.59 12.96
N ASP A 56 19.99 4.79 12.69
CA ASP A 56 18.66 4.96 13.29
C ASP A 56 18.18 3.65 13.96
N PRO A 57 18.32 3.52 15.30
CA PRO A 57 17.90 2.31 16.02
C PRO A 57 16.38 2.11 16.09
N ALA A 58 15.59 3.06 15.56
CA ALA A 58 14.14 2.91 15.40
C ALA A 58 13.75 2.40 14.01
N ALA A 59 14.69 2.26 13.08
CA ALA A 59 14.45 1.84 11.70
C ALA A 59 14.09 0.34 11.56
N ASP A 60 14.54 -0.50 12.49
CA ASP A 60 14.12 -1.92 12.63
C ASP A 60 12.61 -2.04 12.91
N ARG A 61 11.98 -0.92 13.26
CA ARG A 61 10.56 -0.83 13.52
C ARG A 61 9.82 -0.26 12.33
N TYR A 62 10.13 -0.55 11.07
CA TYR A 62 9.21 -0.15 9.99
C TYR A 62 8.98 -1.27 8.97
N THR A 63 7.70 -1.56 8.72
CA THR A 63 7.25 -2.49 7.68
C THR A 63 6.42 -1.73 6.66
N LEU A 64 6.49 -2.18 5.41
CA LEU A 64 5.58 -1.75 4.35
C LEU A 64 4.45 -2.75 4.17
N ASP A 65 3.25 -2.22 3.95
CA ASP A 65 2.07 -2.99 3.59
C ASP A 65 1.19 -2.23 2.60
N VAL A 66 0.41 -3.01 1.85
CA VAL A 66 -0.55 -2.55 0.86
C VAL A 66 -1.92 -3.03 1.26
N THR A 67 -2.86 -2.09 1.36
CA THR A 67 -4.27 -2.40 1.57
C THR A 67 -5.05 -2.13 0.31
N LEU A 68 -5.85 -3.09 -0.14
CA LEU A 68 -6.74 -2.97 -1.28
C LEU A 68 -8.18 -2.75 -0.81
N TYR A 69 -8.95 -1.96 -1.56
CA TYR A 69 -10.37 -1.68 -1.30
C TYR A 69 -11.20 -1.81 -2.58
N LEU A 70 -12.45 -2.27 -2.43
CA LEU A 70 -13.43 -2.31 -3.51
C LEU A 70 -14.07 -0.95 -3.80
N LYS A 71 -14.27 -0.15 -2.75
CA LYS A 71 -14.86 1.19 -2.82
C LYS A 71 -13.99 2.22 -2.13
N HIS A 72 -14.36 3.48 -2.28
CA HIS A 72 -13.72 4.60 -1.61
C HIS A 72 -13.82 4.43 -0.07
N PRO A 73 -12.71 4.25 0.64
CA PRO A 73 -12.72 4.13 2.09
C PRO A 73 -13.20 5.45 2.72
N GLY A 74 -14.12 5.39 3.68
CA GLY A 74 -14.72 6.55 4.33
C GLY A 74 -15.76 7.32 3.49
N SER A 75 -16.16 6.81 2.32
CA SER A 75 -17.21 7.46 1.52
C SER A 75 -18.59 7.25 2.13
N PRO A 76 -19.35 8.33 2.45
CA PRO A 76 -20.70 8.21 2.99
C PRO A 76 -21.75 7.84 1.92
N TYR A 77 -21.37 7.85 0.64
CA TYR A 77 -22.28 7.66 -0.49
C TYR A 77 -22.48 6.19 -0.90
N ASP A 78 -21.63 5.29 -0.40
CA ASP A 78 -21.62 3.89 -0.78
C ASP A 78 -21.91 3.04 0.46
N THR A 79 -23.16 3.08 0.93
CA THR A 79 -23.57 2.43 2.19
C THR A 79 -23.78 0.92 2.05
N ASP A 80 -23.94 0.42 0.82
CA ASP A 80 -24.21 -1.00 0.52
C ASP A 80 -22.96 -1.87 0.52
N ILE A 81 -21.77 -1.31 0.26
CA ILE A 81 -20.50 -2.04 0.34
C ILE A 81 -19.86 -1.72 1.70
N PRO A 82 -19.39 -2.73 2.48
CA PRO A 82 -18.74 -2.45 3.75
C PRO A 82 -17.46 -1.64 3.55
N ASP A 83 -17.26 -0.64 4.42
CA ASP A 83 -16.07 0.22 4.44
C ASP A 83 -14.88 -0.49 5.10
N VAL A 84 -14.54 -1.65 4.56
CA VAL A 84 -13.51 -2.53 5.11
C VAL A 84 -12.47 -2.83 4.05
N PRO A 85 -11.19 -3.01 4.45
CA PRO A 85 -10.17 -3.45 3.53
C PRO A 85 -10.55 -4.80 2.93
N LEU A 86 -10.44 -4.90 1.61
CA LEU A 86 -10.63 -6.16 0.89
C LEU A 86 -9.52 -7.14 1.28
N ARG A 87 -8.28 -6.65 1.29
CA ARG A 87 -7.10 -7.42 1.67
C ARG A 87 -5.94 -6.51 2.09
N VAL A 88 -5.11 -7.00 3.00
CA VAL A 88 -3.82 -6.38 3.38
C VAL A 88 -2.70 -7.34 2.99
N PHE A 89 -1.66 -6.82 2.35
CA PHE A 89 -0.46 -7.54 1.96
C PHE A 89 0.76 -6.88 2.63
N ALA A 90 1.43 -7.61 3.52
CA ALA A 90 2.65 -7.14 4.21
C ALA A 90 3.94 -7.69 3.57
N GLU A 91 3.81 -8.56 2.58
CA GLU A 91 4.91 -9.20 1.86
C GLU A 91 4.61 -9.29 0.37
N SER A 92 5.66 -9.54 -0.41
CA SER A 92 5.54 -9.72 -1.86
C SER A 92 4.62 -10.90 -2.16
N THR A 93 3.61 -10.68 -2.98
CA THR A 93 2.58 -11.65 -3.32
C THR A 93 2.57 -11.86 -4.84
N PRO A 94 2.96 -13.06 -5.33
CA PRO A 94 3.07 -13.32 -6.77
C PRO A 94 1.71 -13.50 -7.45
N ASP A 95 0.64 -13.79 -6.70
CA ASP A 95 -0.71 -13.87 -7.25
C ASP A 95 -1.73 -13.34 -6.24
N THR A 96 -2.46 -12.30 -6.62
CA THR A 96 -3.51 -11.69 -5.79
C THR A 96 -4.87 -12.38 -5.96
N GLY A 97 -5.01 -13.38 -6.84
CA GLY A 97 -6.25 -14.10 -7.08
C GLY A 97 -7.46 -13.20 -7.37
N ASP A 98 -8.59 -13.50 -6.75
CA ASP A 98 -9.87 -12.76 -6.89
C ASP A 98 -9.80 -11.30 -6.40
N TRP A 99 -8.71 -10.88 -5.75
CA TRP A 99 -8.52 -9.50 -5.28
C TRP A 99 -8.14 -8.51 -6.39
N ALA A 100 -7.99 -8.99 -7.62
CA ALA A 100 -7.79 -8.17 -8.82
C ALA A 100 -8.94 -7.16 -9.07
N ALA A 101 -10.12 -7.38 -8.48
CA ALA A 101 -11.27 -6.47 -8.57
C ALA A 101 -11.15 -5.19 -7.71
N ALA A 102 -10.07 -5.04 -6.94
CA ALA A 102 -9.83 -3.83 -6.15
C ALA A 102 -9.83 -2.57 -7.03
N ARG A 103 -10.43 -1.49 -6.53
CA ARG A 103 -10.51 -0.20 -7.25
C ARG A 103 -9.71 0.91 -6.60
N TYR A 104 -9.32 0.72 -5.35
CA TYR A 104 -8.50 1.65 -4.60
C TYR A 104 -7.44 0.88 -3.82
N LEU A 105 -6.35 1.57 -3.52
CA LEU A 105 -5.25 1.03 -2.74
C LEU A 105 -4.66 2.08 -1.81
N ARG A 106 -4.07 1.61 -0.73
CA ARG A 106 -3.34 2.44 0.22
C ARG A 106 -2.03 1.74 0.58
N ALA A 107 -0.92 2.40 0.34
CA ALA A 107 0.41 1.92 0.70
C ALA A 107 0.85 2.60 2.01
N MET A 108 1.16 1.81 3.03
CA MET A 108 1.48 2.30 4.37
C MET A 108 2.89 1.94 4.78
N ARG A 109 3.50 2.83 5.57
CA ARG A 109 4.72 2.57 6.32
C ARG A 109 4.34 2.45 7.79
N ASN A 110 4.21 1.23 8.28
CA ASN A 110 3.84 0.94 9.65
C ASN A 110 5.06 0.85 10.54
N ARG A 111 4.97 1.40 11.76
CA ARG A 111 6.05 1.27 12.73
C ARG A 111 5.96 -0.12 13.39
N GLY A 112 6.87 -1.02 13.05
CA GLY A 112 7.05 -2.37 13.61
C GLY A 112 6.90 -2.39 15.13
N GLY A 113 5.70 -2.77 15.55
CA GLY A 113 5.31 -3.27 16.86
C GLY A 113 4.43 -4.48 16.58
N GLY A 114 4.72 -5.60 17.25
CA GLY A 114 4.34 -6.95 16.82
C GLY A 114 2.86 -7.18 16.50
N ALA A 115 2.64 -8.26 15.74
CA ALA A 115 1.34 -8.86 15.49
C ALA A 115 0.48 -8.90 16.77
N SER A 116 -0.52 -8.03 16.84
CA SER A 116 -1.68 -8.10 17.72
C SER A 116 -2.67 -7.05 17.26
N GLY A 117 -3.90 -7.48 16.98
CA GLY A 117 -4.96 -6.68 16.38
C GLY A 117 -5.43 -5.53 17.25
N GLN A 118 -4.64 -4.46 17.29
CA GLN A 118 -5.12 -3.14 17.66
C GLN A 118 -4.96 -2.26 16.44
N THR A 119 -6.07 -2.13 15.70
CA THR A 119 -6.38 -0.96 14.90
C THR A 119 -6.06 0.26 15.79
N GLN A 120 -4.85 0.82 15.67
CA GLN A 120 -4.59 2.15 16.17
C GLN A 120 -5.39 3.07 15.25
N THR A 121 -6.66 3.25 15.62
CA THR A 121 -7.48 4.42 15.34
C THR A 121 -6.80 5.63 15.99
N HIS A 122 -5.58 5.95 15.58
CA HIS A 122 -4.91 7.20 15.90
C HIS A 122 -4.91 8.03 14.61
N GLY A 123 -6.02 8.74 14.41
CA GLY A 123 -6.19 9.69 13.30
C GLY A 123 -6.69 9.07 11.99
N LEU A 124 -7.90 8.48 11.98
CA LEU A 124 -8.64 8.28 10.71
C LEU A 124 -9.31 9.59 10.23
N ASP A 125 -8.99 10.74 10.82
CA ASP A 125 -9.92 11.87 10.82
C ASP A 125 -9.86 12.76 9.56
N GLU A 126 -8.75 12.80 8.81
CA GLU A 126 -8.67 13.70 7.64
C GLU A 126 -8.06 13.08 6.37
N THR A 127 -7.05 12.22 6.45
CA THR A 127 -6.33 11.69 5.26
C THR A 127 -7.05 10.52 4.57
N VAL A 128 -8.07 9.93 5.19
CA VAL A 128 -8.85 8.82 4.57
C VAL A 128 -9.86 9.35 3.55
N ARG A 129 -10.21 10.65 3.62
CA ARG A 129 -11.22 11.26 2.75
C ARG A 129 -10.68 11.66 1.38
N GLU A 130 -9.38 11.88 1.23
CA GLU A 130 -8.78 12.34 -0.02
C GLU A 130 -8.22 11.14 -0.80
N ILE A 131 -8.82 10.87 -1.96
CA ILE A 131 -8.30 9.91 -2.94
C ILE A 131 -7.56 10.70 -3.99
N HIS A 132 -6.36 10.26 -4.32
CA HIS A 132 -5.63 10.82 -5.45
C HIS A 132 -5.83 9.96 -6.69
N ASP A 133 -6.30 10.59 -7.77
CA ASP A 133 -6.35 10.01 -9.12
C ASP A 133 -5.03 10.17 -9.88
N THR A 134 -4.00 10.69 -9.22
CA THR A 134 -2.64 10.80 -9.74
C THR A 134 -1.64 10.46 -8.66
N LEU A 135 -0.59 9.73 -9.03
CA LEU A 135 0.54 9.46 -8.13
C LEU A 135 1.49 10.68 -8.11
N PRO A 136 2.02 11.07 -6.94
CA PRO A 136 3.07 12.07 -6.88
C PRO A 136 4.35 11.54 -7.54
N PRO A 137 5.22 12.42 -8.07
CA PRO A 137 6.51 12.00 -8.61
C PRO A 137 7.36 11.33 -7.52
N LEU A 138 7.93 10.16 -7.83
CA LEU A 138 8.86 9.46 -6.96
C LEU A 138 10.10 10.34 -6.78
N SER A 139 10.35 10.80 -5.54
CA SER A 139 11.48 11.66 -5.17
C SER A 139 12.73 10.87 -4.80
#